data_AF-A0A6P2FW64-F1
#
_entry.id   AF-A0A6P2FW64-F1
#
_cell.length_a   1.000
_cell.length_b   1.000
_cell.length_c   1.000
_cell.angle_alpha   90.00
_cell.angle_beta   90.00
_cell.angle_gamma   90.00
#
_symmetry.space_group_name_H-M   'P 1'
#
loop_
_entity.id
_entity.type
_entity.pdbx_description
1 polymer ?
#
loop_
_entity_poly.entity_id
_entity_poly.type
_entity_poly.pdbx_seq_one_letter_code
_entity_poly.pdbx_strand_id
1 'polypeptide(L)'
;MTPADLSKFEPQRRYATLVALAIEGMATVTDEIIDLHDRILGKLFNAAKNKHQQQFQASGKAINAKVRLYGRIGQALIDAKQSGRDPFAAIEAVMSWDAFAESVTEAQKLAQPDDFDFLHRIGESYATLRRYAPEFLDVLKLRAAPAAKDVLDAIEVLRGMNTDNARKVPADAPTDFIKPRWQKLVMTDAGIDRRY
;
A
#
# COMPACT_ATOMS: atom_id res chain seq x y z
N MET A 1 28.52 -24.84 -25.79
CA MET A 1 29.32 -25.71 -24.90
C MET A 1 28.34 -26.42 -23.99
N THR A 2 28.35 -27.74 -23.97
CA THR A 2 27.48 -28.51 -23.06
C THR A 2 28.18 -28.72 -21.71
N PRO A 3 27.47 -28.99 -20.61
CA PRO A 3 28.10 -29.29 -19.32
C PRO A 3 29.11 -30.44 -19.39
N ALA A 4 28.88 -31.41 -20.28
CA ALA A 4 29.78 -32.54 -20.51
C ALA A 4 31.13 -32.12 -21.11
N ASP A 5 31.19 -31.03 -21.87
CA ASP A 5 32.44 -30.55 -22.49
C ASP A 5 33.43 -29.99 -21.48
N LEU A 6 32.97 -29.54 -20.31
CA LEU A 6 33.81 -29.04 -19.21
C LEU A 6 34.70 -30.14 -18.61
N SER A 7 34.26 -31.41 -18.69
CA SER A 7 35.05 -32.55 -18.20
C SER A 7 36.35 -32.77 -18.97
N LYS A 8 36.44 -32.25 -20.20
CA LYS A 8 37.59 -32.37 -21.10
C LYS A 8 38.68 -31.33 -20.84
N PHE A 9 38.41 -30.36 -19.96
CA PHE A 9 39.38 -29.32 -19.62
C PHE A 9 40.34 -29.79 -18.52
N GLU A 10 41.59 -29.32 -18.59
CA GLU A 10 42.53 -29.41 -17.48
C GLU A 10 41.92 -28.84 -16.19
N PRO A 11 42.24 -29.39 -15.00
CA PRO A 11 41.55 -29.07 -13.76
C PRO A 11 41.42 -27.56 -13.48
N GLN A 12 42.50 -26.80 -13.65
CA GLN A 12 42.50 -25.36 -13.42
C GLN A 12 41.55 -24.62 -14.37
N ARG A 13 41.58 -24.95 -15.67
CA ARG A 13 40.70 -24.34 -16.67
C ARG A 13 39.24 -24.71 -16.41
N ARG A 14 38.98 -25.97 -16.04
CA ARG A 14 37.64 -26.44 -15.68
C ARG A 14 37.06 -25.65 -14.51
N TYR A 15 37.81 -25.52 -13.41
CA TYR A 15 37.35 -24.78 -12.25
C TYR A 15 37.18 -23.29 -12.55
N ALA A 16 38.12 -22.68 -13.29
CA ALA A 16 37.99 -21.28 -13.70
C ALA A 16 36.71 -21.05 -14.53
N THR A 17 36.41 -21.94 -15.49
CA THR A 17 35.18 -21.86 -16.29
C THR A 17 33.92 -22.07 -15.44
N LEU A 18 33.92 -23.05 -14.52
CA LEU A 18 32.78 -23.28 -13.62
C LEU A 18 32.52 -22.08 -12.71
N VAL A 19 33.55 -21.47 -12.14
CA VAL A 19 33.43 -20.27 -11.31
C VAL A 19 32.91 -19.09 -12.14
N ALA A 20 33.43 -18.89 -13.35
CA ALA A 20 32.96 -17.84 -14.25
C ALA A 20 31.46 -18.01 -14.57
N LEU A 21 31.03 -19.23 -14.92
CA LEU A 21 29.62 -19.54 -15.19
C LEU A 21 28.74 -19.37 -13.95
N ALA A 22 29.24 -19.73 -12.75
CA ALA A 22 28.52 -19.52 -11.51
C ALA A 22 28.35 -18.03 -11.20
N ILE A 23 29.38 -17.21 -11.42
CA ILE A 23 29.31 -15.75 -11.24
C ILE A 23 28.32 -15.12 -12.21
N GLU A 24 28.39 -15.49 -13.50
CA GLU A 24 27.44 -15.02 -14.51
C GLU A 24 26.01 -15.45 -14.17
N GLY A 25 25.81 -16.72 -13.82
CA GLY A 25 24.50 -17.24 -13.42
C GLY A 25 23.94 -16.57 -12.17
N MET A 26 24.78 -16.25 -11.17
CA MET A 26 24.36 -15.49 -9.99
C MET A 26 23.87 -14.08 -10.36
N ALA A 27 24.54 -13.41 -11.29
CA ALA A 27 24.10 -12.10 -11.77
C ALA A 27 22.72 -12.20 -12.45
N THR A 28 22.54 -13.15 -13.37
CA THR A 28 21.25 -13.38 -14.03
C THR A 28 20.13 -13.70 -13.03
N VAL A 29 20.38 -14.59 -12.07
CA VAL A 29 19.37 -14.95 -11.05
C VAL A 29 19.04 -13.76 -10.15
N THR A 30 20.02 -12.90 -9.86
CA THR A 30 19.79 -11.67 -9.07
C THR A 30 18.82 -10.75 -9.80
N ASP A 31 19.03 -10.52 -11.09
CA ASP A 31 18.14 -9.69 -11.92
C ASP A 31 16.72 -10.27 -11.96
N GLU A 32 16.59 -11.58 -12.17
CA GLU A 32 15.29 -12.28 -12.21
C GLU A 32 14.54 -12.21 -10.87
N ILE A 33 15.25 -12.28 -9.74
CA ILE A 33 14.65 -12.15 -8.40
C ILE A 33 14.11 -10.72 -8.18
N ILE A 34 14.83 -9.70 -8.64
CA ILE A 34 14.39 -8.30 -8.58
C ILE A 34 13.16 -8.09 -9.48
N ASP A 35 13.19 -8.59 -10.71
CA ASP A 35 12.05 -8.52 -11.64
C ASP A 35 10.81 -9.23 -11.10
N LEU A 36 11.00 -10.37 -10.43
CA LEU A 36 9.90 -11.08 -9.77
C LEU A 36 9.31 -10.26 -8.63
N HIS A 37 10.14 -9.63 -7.80
CA HIS A 37 9.71 -8.73 -6.72
C HIS A 37 8.88 -7.56 -7.27
N ASP A 38 9.36 -6.90 -8.32
CA ASP A 38 8.65 -5.80 -8.98
C ASP A 38 7.31 -6.26 -9.56
N ARG A 39 7.27 -7.44 -10.17
CA ARG A 39 6.03 -8.03 -10.69
C ARG A 39 5.04 -8.36 -9.58
N ILE A 40 5.52 -8.86 -8.44
CA ILE A 40 4.69 -9.13 -7.26
C ILE A 40 4.11 -7.81 -6.74
N LEU A 41 4.94 -6.79 -6.50
CA LEU A 41 4.49 -5.47 -6.05
C LEU A 41 3.47 -4.88 -7.03
N GLY A 42 3.75 -4.89 -8.33
CA GLY A 42 2.82 -4.41 -9.35
C GLY A 42 1.46 -5.10 -9.28
N LYS A 43 1.41 -6.42 -9.07
CA LYS A 43 0.15 -7.16 -8.89
C LYS A 43 -0.60 -6.74 -7.62
N LEU A 44 0.11 -6.58 -6.50
CA LEU A 44 -0.51 -6.18 -5.22
C LEU A 44 -1.10 -4.77 -5.30
N PHE A 45 -0.36 -3.81 -5.86
CA PHE A 45 -0.84 -2.44 -6.07
C PHE A 45 -2.05 -2.40 -7.01
N ASN A 46 -2.00 -3.15 -8.12
CA ASN A 46 -3.13 -3.23 -9.05
C ASN A 46 -4.37 -3.87 -8.39
N ALA A 47 -4.19 -4.92 -7.58
CA ALA A 47 -5.30 -5.53 -6.85
C ALA A 47 -5.92 -4.55 -5.84
N ALA A 48 -5.10 -3.84 -5.07
CA ALA A 48 -5.56 -2.81 -4.13
C ALA A 48 -6.33 -1.69 -4.84
N LYS A 49 -5.81 -1.19 -5.95
CA LYS A 49 -6.44 -0.16 -6.79
C LYS A 49 -7.77 -0.65 -7.36
N ASN A 50 -7.81 -1.86 -7.93
CA ASN A 50 -9.03 -2.43 -8.50
C ASN A 50 -10.10 -2.65 -7.44
N LYS A 51 -9.74 -3.16 -6.27
CA LYS A 51 -10.67 -3.36 -5.14
C LYS A 51 -11.25 -2.03 -4.65
N HIS A 52 -10.41 -1.00 -4.53
CA HIS A 52 -10.85 0.35 -4.18
C HIS A 52 -11.84 0.90 -5.23
N GLN A 53 -11.51 0.78 -6.52
CA GLN A 53 -12.36 1.21 -7.62
C GLN A 53 -13.70 0.46 -7.65
N GLN A 54 -13.69 -0.86 -7.47
CA GLN A 54 -14.90 -1.68 -7.46
C GLN A 54 -15.82 -1.32 -6.29
N GLN A 55 -15.25 -1.11 -5.09
CA GLN A 55 -16.04 -0.68 -3.94
C GLN A 55 -16.69 0.69 -4.22
N PHE A 56 -15.93 1.64 -4.77
CA PHE A 56 -16.46 2.94 -5.11
C PHE A 56 -17.58 2.86 -6.16
N GLN A 57 -17.39 2.06 -7.21
CA GLN A 57 -18.40 1.83 -8.24
C GLN A 57 -19.67 1.18 -7.67
N ALA A 58 -19.52 0.17 -6.79
CA ALA A 58 -20.66 -0.49 -6.13
C ALA A 58 -21.47 0.51 -5.28
N SER A 59 -20.80 1.46 -4.63
CA SER A 59 -21.43 2.53 -3.88
C SER A 59 -21.94 3.70 -4.75
N GLY A 60 -21.61 3.74 -6.04
CA GLY A 60 -21.87 4.90 -6.91
C GLY A 60 -23.34 5.30 -7.00
N LYS A 61 -24.25 4.33 -7.09
CA LYS A 61 -25.70 4.60 -7.09
C LYS A 61 -26.17 5.20 -5.77
N ALA A 62 -25.67 4.68 -4.65
CA ALA A 62 -26.01 5.16 -3.31
C ALA A 62 -25.42 6.56 -3.07
N ILE A 63 -24.19 6.81 -3.50
CA ILE A 63 -23.53 8.13 -3.45
C ILE A 63 -24.36 9.15 -4.24
N ASN A 64 -24.73 8.85 -5.49
CA ASN A 64 -25.55 9.76 -6.30
C ASN A 64 -26.92 10.04 -5.65
N ALA A 65 -27.56 9.01 -5.08
CA ALA A 65 -28.82 9.19 -4.36
C ALA A 65 -28.67 10.14 -3.17
N LYS A 66 -27.58 10.03 -2.38
CA LYS A 66 -27.30 10.93 -1.26
C LYS A 66 -26.96 12.35 -1.72
N VAL A 67 -26.13 12.52 -2.75
CA VAL A 67 -25.81 13.84 -3.31
C VAL A 67 -27.09 14.55 -3.77
N ARG A 68 -27.99 13.86 -4.47
CA ARG A 68 -29.28 14.43 -4.87
C ARG A 68 -30.18 14.75 -3.68
N LEU A 69 -30.18 13.92 -2.64
CA LEU A 69 -30.94 14.17 -1.43
C LEU A 69 -30.45 15.44 -0.71
N TYR A 70 -29.14 15.55 -0.46
CA TYR A 70 -28.57 16.71 0.22
C TYR A 70 -28.63 17.98 -0.62
N GLY A 71 -28.60 17.88 -1.95
CA GLY A 71 -28.91 19.02 -2.83
C GLY A 71 -30.33 19.57 -2.63
N ARG A 72 -31.34 18.68 -2.50
CA ARG A 72 -32.73 19.11 -2.21
C ARG A 72 -32.87 19.71 -0.82
N ILE A 73 -32.24 19.10 0.19
CA ILE A 73 -32.24 19.63 1.56
C ILE A 73 -31.54 21.00 1.60
N GLY A 74 -30.39 21.14 0.95
CA GLY A 74 -29.67 22.40 0.83
C GLY A 74 -30.50 23.50 0.17
N GLN A 75 -31.23 23.17 -0.91
CA GLN A 75 -32.13 24.13 -1.55
C GLN A 75 -33.27 24.55 -0.62
N ALA A 76 -33.92 23.60 0.07
CA ALA A 76 -34.98 23.91 1.03
C ALA A 76 -34.50 24.83 2.15
N LEU A 77 -33.27 24.62 2.64
CA LEU A 77 -32.63 25.47 3.65
C LEU A 77 -32.31 26.88 3.12
N ILE A 78 -31.86 27.00 1.87
CA ILE A 78 -31.64 28.30 1.21
C ILE A 78 -32.96 29.07 1.10
N ASP A 79 -34.01 28.42 0.62
CA ASP A 79 -35.34 29.03 0.43
C ASP A 79 -35.94 29.45 1.78
N ALA A 80 -35.79 28.63 2.82
CA ALA A 80 -36.23 28.93 4.17
C ALA A 80 -35.50 30.14 4.75
N LYS A 81 -34.17 30.22 4.57
CA LYS A 81 -33.37 31.37 5.01
C LYS A 81 -33.78 32.65 4.28
N GLN A 82 -34.05 32.59 2.99
CA GLN A 82 -34.51 33.74 2.21
C GLN A 82 -35.93 34.18 2.59
N SER A 83 -36.79 33.24 2.98
CA SER A 83 -38.19 33.50 3.32
C SER A 83 -38.43 33.73 4.82
N GLY A 84 -37.38 33.72 5.65
CA GLY A 84 -37.49 33.85 7.11
C GLY A 84 -38.23 32.70 7.80
N ARG A 85 -38.25 31.50 7.20
CA ARG A 85 -38.89 30.30 7.76
C ARG A 85 -37.92 29.49 8.62
N ASP A 86 -38.47 28.64 9.49
CA ASP A 86 -37.69 27.72 10.32
C ASP A 86 -36.93 26.69 9.46
N PRO A 87 -35.59 26.60 9.61
CA PRO A 87 -34.77 25.61 8.92
C PRO A 87 -35.14 24.15 9.23
N PHE A 88 -35.57 23.83 10.45
CA PHE A 88 -35.92 22.46 10.81
C PHE A 88 -37.23 22.03 10.14
N ALA A 89 -38.25 22.89 10.18
CA ALA A 89 -39.49 22.68 9.42
C ALA A 89 -39.23 22.54 7.90
N ALA A 90 -38.22 23.22 7.35
CA ALA A 90 -37.85 23.10 5.94
C ALA A 90 -37.22 21.75 5.60
N ILE A 91 -36.43 21.16 6.49
CA ILE A 91 -35.92 19.79 6.35
C ILE A 91 -37.08 18.79 6.45
N GLU A 92 -37.96 18.97 7.43
CA GLU A 92 -39.12 18.09 7.66
C GLU A 92 -40.12 18.08 6.50
N ALA A 93 -40.19 19.18 5.74
CA ALA A 93 -40.96 19.25 4.49
C ALA A 93 -40.40 18.35 3.37
N VAL A 94 -39.12 17.98 3.42
CA VAL A 94 -38.47 17.08 2.45
C VAL A 94 -38.55 15.62 2.92
N MET A 95 -38.37 15.35 4.22
CA MET A 95 -38.45 14.02 4.84
C MET A 95 -38.54 14.13 6.36
N SER A 96 -39.02 13.09 7.05
CA SER A 96 -39.05 13.08 8.53
C SER A 96 -37.65 13.26 9.13
N TRP A 97 -37.61 13.81 10.35
CA TRP A 97 -36.35 14.01 11.08
C TRP A 97 -35.58 12.70 11.30
N ASP A 98 -36.29 11.61 11.62
CA ASP A 98 -35.68 10.29 11.78
C ASP A 98 -35.05 9.78 10.47
N ALA A 99 -35.73 9.95 9.34
CA ALA A 99 -35.20 9.58 8.03
C ALA A 99 -34.00 10.45 7.64
N PHE A 100 -33.98 11.73 8.03
CA PHE A 100 -32.83 12.59 7.83
C PHE A 100 -31.63 12.12 8.66
N ALA A 101 -31.81 11.83 9.96
CA ALA A 101 -30.76 11.34 10.84
C ALA A 101 -30.16 10.00 10.34
N GLU A 102 -31.00 9.07 9.89
CA GLU A 102 -30.56 7.83 9.25
C GLU A 102 -29.79 8.13 7.96
N SER A 103 -30.27 9.08 7.15
CA SER A 103 -29.61 9.45 5.90
C SER A 103 -28.21 10.04 6.10
N VAL A 104 -27.97 10.77 7.20
CA VAL A 104 -26.67 11.31 7.62
C VAL A 104 -25.74 10.18 8.00
N THR A 105 -26.22 9.23 8.79
CA THR A 105 -25.45 8.03 9.17
C THR A 105 -25.05 7.20 7.95
N GLU A 106 -25.96 7.01 6.98
CA GLU A 106 -25.65 6.30 5.74
C GLU A 106 -24.65 7.06 4.86
N ALA A 107 -24.79 8.39 4.79
CA ALA A 107 -23.85 9.22 4.03
C ALA A 107 -22.45 9.19 4.63
N GLN A 108 -22.31 9.19 5.96
CA GLN A 108 -21.03 9.02 6.64
C GLN A 108 -20.38 7.66 6.35
N LYS A 109 -21.18 6.59 6.20
CA LYS A 109 -20.68 5.27 5.80
C LYS A 109 -20.24 5.20 4.34
N LEU A 110 -20.87 5.99 3.47
CA LEU A 110 -20.54 6.08 2.04
C LEU A 110 -19.40 7.06 1.76
N ALA A 111 -19.21 8.04 2.65
CA ALA A 111 -18.11 8.98 2.60
C ALA A 111 -16.79 8.20 2.77
N GLN A 112 -15.92 8.31 1.78
CA GLN A 112 -14.57 7.78 1.87
C GLN A 112 -13.68 8.76 2.65
N PRO A 113 -12.53 8.30 3.17
CA PRO A 113 -11.52 9.20 3.72
C PRO A 113 -11.19 10.32 2.72
N ASP A 114 -10.89 11.52 3.24
CA ASP A 114 -10.67 12.73 2.43
C ASP A 114 -9.57 12.58 1.36
N ASP A 115 -8.62 11.67 1.57
CA ASP A 115 -7.54 11.39 0.62
C ASP A 115 -7.96 10.50 -0.56
N PHE A 116 -9.13 9.84 -0.49
CA PHE A 116 -9.66 8.90 -1.48
C PHE A 116 -8.59 7.95 -2.01
N ASP A 117 -7.80 7.37 -1.10
CA ASP A 117 -6.62 6.58 -1.49
C ASP A 117 -6.83 5.07 -1.32
N PHE A 118 -6.25 4.29 -2.21
CA PHE A 118 -6.20 2.83 -2.15
C PHE A 118 -5.04 2.32 -1.28
N LEU A 119 -4.06 3.15 -0.90
CA LEU A 119 -2.84 2.71 -0.20
C LEU A 119 -3.14 1.97 1.12
N HIS A 120 -4.19 2.35 1.85
CA HIS A 120 -4.61 1.63 3.05
C HIS A 120 -4.89 0.14 2.79
N ARG A 121 -5.29 -0.24 1.57
CA ARG A 121 -5.56 -1.63 1.20
C ARG A 121 -4.29 -2.45 0.94
N ILE A 122 -3.14 -1.82 0.75
CA ILE A 122 -1.88 -2.53 0.50
C ILE A 122 -1.49 -3.35 1.74
N GLY A 123 -1.78 -2.84 2.93
CA GLY A 123 -1.57 -3.58 4.19
C GLY A 123 -2.34 -4.91 4.27
N GLU A 124 -3.42 -5.10 3.50
CA GLU A 124 -4.11 -6.39 3.38
C GLU A 124 -3.21 -7.49 2.77
N SER A 125 -2.21 -7.09 1.97
CA SER A 125 -1.26 -7.98 1.31
C SER A 125 0.02 -8.21 2.11
N TYR A 126 0.12 -7.66 3.33
CA TYR A 126 1.30 -7.77 4.18
C TYR A 126 1.73 -9.23 4.40
N ALA A 127 0.78 -10.13 4.66
CA ALA A 127 1.06 -11.55 4.86
C ALA A 127 1.67 -12.20 3.61
N THR A 128 1.30 -11.75 2.41
CA THR A 128 1.87 -12.24 1.15
C THR A 128 3.32 -11.80 1.00
N LEU A 129 3.63 -10.53 1.28
CA LEU A 129 4.99 -10.02 1.23
C LEU A 129 5.89 -10.71 2.26
N ARG A 130 5.38 -10.90 3.49
CA ARG A 130 6.16 -11.44 4.59
C ARG A 130 6.59 -12.91 4.41
N ARG A 131 6.00 -13.64 3.44
CA ARG A 131 6.36 -15.02 3.09
C ARG A 131 7.71 -15.17 2.41
N TYR A 132 8.21 -14.13 1.76
CA TYR A 132 9.44 -14.21 0.98
C TYR A 132 10.37 -13.02 1.20
N ALA A 133 9.86 -11.88 1.69
CA ALA A 133 10.67 -10.69 1.92
C ALA A 133 11.89 -10.92 2.84
N PRO A 134 11.83 -11.74 3.91
CA PRO A 134 13.01 -12.00 4.74
C PRO A 134 14.14 -12.65 3.94
N GLU A 135 13.86 -13.73 3.21
CA GLU A 135 14.83 -14.44 2.39
C GLU A 135 15.31 -13.59 1.22
N PHE A 136 14.42 -12.81 0.60
CA PHE A 136 14.76 -11.85 -0.44
C PHE A 136 15.78 -10.82 0.05
N LEU A 137 15.54 -10.23 1.23
CA LEU A 137 16.47 -9.28 1.81
C LEU A 137 17.78 -9.98 2.19
N ASP A 138 17.72 -11.13 2.87
CA ASP A 138 18.90 -11.88 3.35
C ASP A 138 19.90 -12.19 2.23
N VAL A 139 19.41 -12.72 1.09
CA VAL A 139 20.25 -13.12 -0.05
C VAL A 139 20.87 -11.92 -0.78
N LEU A 140 20.15 -10.80 -0.88
CA LEU A 140 20.60 -9.64 -1.64
C LEU A 140 21.55 -8.76 -0.83
N LYS A 141 22.79 -8.64 -1.30
CA LYS A 141 23.81 -7.74 -0.74
C LYS A 141 23.64 -6.32 -1.28
N LEU A 142 22.64 -5.62 -0.77
CA LEU A 142 22.28 -4.27 -1.20
C LEU A 142 23.35 -3.24 -0.78
N ARG A 143 23.55 -2.24 -1.62
CA ARG A 143 24.40 -1.06 -1.36
C ARG A 143 23.66 0.18 -1.86
N ALA A 144 23.84 1.29 -1.16
CA ALA A 144 23.17 2.54 -1.48
C ALA A 144 24.17 3.65 -1.83
N ALA A 145 23.80 4.49 -2.79
CA ALA A 145 24.39 5.81 -2.96
C ALA A 145 23.99 6.73 -1.79
N PRO A 146 24.67 7.86 -1.56
CA PRO A 146 24.37 8.75 -0.42
C PRO A 146 22.89 9.15 -0.31
N ALA A 147 22.21 9.39 -1.44
CA ALA A 147 20.80 9.77 -1.46
C ALA A 147 19.80 8.66 -1.05
N ALA A 148 20.25 7.40 -0.98
CA ALA A 148 19.42 6.25 -0.62
C ALA A 148 19.88 5.59 0.70
N LYS A 149 20.75 6.26 1.46
CA LYS A 149 21.30 5.72 2.70
C LYS A 149 20.20 5.42 3.73
N ASP A 150 19.26 6.34 3.91
CA ASP A 150 18.17 6.17 4.88
C ASP A 150 17.30 4.93 4.56
N VAL A 151 17.11 4.62 3.27
CA VAL A 151 16.39 3.42 2.83
C VAL A 151 17.18 2.16 3.17
N LEU A 152 18.50 2.17 2.96
CA LEU A 152 19.35 1.04 3.31
C LEU A 152 19.38 0.81 4.82
N ASP A 153 19.49 1.89 5.61
CA ASP A 153 19.48 1.81 7.07
C ASP A 153 18.15 1.21 7.58
N ALA A 154 17.01 1.55 6.96
CA ALA A 154 15.72 0.92 7.25
C ALA A 154 15.65 -0.56 6.83
N ILE A 155 16.29 -0.95 5.73
CA ILE A 155 16.41 -2.36 5.34
C ILE A 155 17.20 -3.15 6.39
N GLU A 156 18.29 -2.57 6.94
CA GLU A 156 19.06 -3.21 8.01
C GLU A 156 18.25 -3.39 9.29
N VAL A 157 17.38 -2.42 9.63
CA VAL A 157 16.39 -2.59 10.71
C VAL A 157 15.47 -3.78 10.42
N LEU A 158 14.94 -3.90 9.20
CA LEU A 158 14.08 -5.03 8.81
C LEU A 158 14.81 -6.37 8.87
N ARG A 159 16.09 -6.43 8.49
CA ARG A 159 16.92 -7.64 8.61
C ARG A 159 17.02 -8.07 10.08
N GLY A 160 17.41 -7.15 10.97
CA GLY A 160 17.50 -7.42 12.41
C GLY A 160 16.17 -7.92 12.97
N MET A 161 15.06 -7.26 12.61
CA MET A 161 13.73 -7.69 13.00
C MET A 161 13.38 -9.11 12.52
N ASN A 162 13.79 -9.48 11.31
CA ASN A 162 13.56 -10.82 10.77
C ASN A 162 14.39 -11.88 11.50
N THR A 163 15.64 -11.58 11.82
CA THR A 163 16.52 -12.45 12.62
C THR A 163 15.98 -12.66 14.02
N ASP A 164 15.55 -11.59 14.69
CA ASP A 164 15.10 -11.62 16.08
C ASP A 164 13.62 -12.01 16.23
N ASN A 165 12.91 -12.21 15.11
CA ASN A 165 11.45 -12.34 15.06
C ASN A 165 10.71 -11.21 15.81
N ALA A 166 11.28 -10.00 15.76
CA ALA A 166 10.74 -8.83 16.43
C ALA A 166 9.38 -8.43 15.82
N ARG A 167 8.41 -8.14 16.68
CA ARG A 167 7.04 -7.81 16.23
C ARG A 167 6.81 -6.32 16.02
N LYS A 168 7.56 -5.46 16.71
CA LYS A 168 7.45 -4.00 16.67
C LYS A 168 8.64 -3.41 15.93
N VAL A 169 8.37 -2.41 15.10
CA VAL A 169 9.43 -1.60 14.50
C VAL A 169 10.00 -0.68 15.59
N PRO A 170 11.34 -0.55 15.71
CA PRO A 170 11.97 0.39 16.64
C PRO A 170 11.52 1.83 16.39
N ALA A 171 11.39 2.63 17.45
CA ALA A 171 10.91 4.01 17.35
C ALA A 171 11.92 4.95 16.66
N ASP A 172 13.18 4.55 16.60
CA ASP A 172 14.31 5.23 15.96
C ASP A 172 14.59 4.72 14.54
N ALA A 173 13.71 3.88 13.97
CA ALA A 173 13.85 3.41 12.60
C ALA A 173 13.85 4.61 11.61
N PRO A 174 14.74 4.62 10.60
CA PRO A 174 14.79 5.70 9.61
C PRO A 174 13.47 5.81 8.83
N THR A 175 12.92 7.02 8.73
CA THR A 175 11.65 7.27 8.05
C THR A 175 11.66 8.44 7.08
N ASP A 176 12.80 9.11 6.89
CA ASP A 176 12.90 10.35 6.11
C ASP A 176 12.62 10.13 4.61
N PHE A 177 12.81 8.91 4.12
CA PHE A 177 12.48 8.52 2.75
C PHE A 177 10.97 8.33 2.51
N ILE A 178 10.15 8.29 3.55
CA ILE A 178 8.72 8.03 3.45
C ILE A 178 8.01 9.25 2.83
N LYS A 179 7.35 9.03 1.70
CA LYS A 179 6.61 10.09 1.02
C LYS A 179 5.40 10.53 1.87
N PRO A 180 5.00 11.81 1.86
CA PRO A 180 3.87 12.32 2.65
C PRO A 180 2.57 11.52 2.50
N ARG A 181 2.31 11.00 1.29
CA ARG A 181 1.14 10.15 0.97
C ARG A 181 1.06 8.87 1.81
N TRP A 182 2.20 8.33 2.27
CA TRP A 182 2.28 7.13 3.10
C TRP A 182 2.36 7.44 4.61
N GLN A 183 2.70 8.67 4.97
CA GLN A 183 3.07 9.03 6.33
C GLN A 183 1.96 8.74 7.36
N LYS A 184 0.68 8.98 6.99
CA LYS A 184 -0.48 8.66 7.84
C LYS A 184 -0.74 7.17 8.05
N LEU A 185 -0.23 6.31 7.17
CA LEU A 185 -0.37 4.86 7.26
C LEU A 185 0.79 4.24 8.05
N VAL A 186 1.99 4.78 7.87
CA VAL A 186 3.20 4.28 8.54
C VAL A 186 3.27 4.79 9.98
N MET A 187 2.98 6.08 10.21
CA MET A 187 3.04 6.69 11.54
C MET A 187 1.67 6.64 12.20
N THR A 188 1.55 5.88 13.28
CA THR A 188 0.32 5.77 14.08
C THR A 188 0.57 6.17 15.52
N ASP A 189 -0.50 6.43 16.28
CA ASP A 189 -0.40 6.73 17.72
C ASP A 189 0.26 5.59 18.53
N ALA A 190 0.24 4.37 18.00
CA ALA A 190 0.87 3.19 18.60
C ALA A 190 2.33 2.99 18.18
N GLY A 191 2.88 3.89 17.35
CA GLY A 191 4.21 3.80 16.74
C GLY A 191 4.18 3.49 15.25
N ILE A 192 5.31 3.02 14.72
CA ILE A 192 5.47 2.69 13.31
C ILE A 192 4.70 1.38 12.99
N ASP A 193 3.73 1.45 12.06
CA ASP A 193 2.98 0.29 11.61
C ASP A 193 3.83 -0.56 10.67
N ARG A 194 4.22 -1.73 11.17
CA ARG A 194 5.04 -2.71 10.43
C ARG A 194 4.45 -3.20 9.10
N ARG A 195 3.17 -2.91 8.81
CA ARG A 195 2.49 -3.34 7.58
C ARG A 195 2.74 -2.39 6.40
N TYR A 196 3.22 -1.18 6.67
CA TYR A 196 3.41 -0.11 5.69
C TYR A 196 4.86 0.35 5.64
#